data_AF-A0A946IVA6-F1
#
_entry.id   AF-A0A946IVA6-F1
#
_cell.length_a   1.000
_cell.length_b   1.000
_cell.length_c   1.000
_cell.angle_alpha   90.00
_cell.angle_beta   90.00
_cell.angle_gamma   90.00
#
_symmetry.space_group_name_H-M   'P 1'
#
loop_
_entity.id
_entity.type
_entity.pdbx_description
1 polymer ?
#
loop_
_entity_poly.entity_id
_entity_poly.type
_entity_poly.pdbx_seq_one_letter_code
_entity_poly.pdbx_strand_id
1 'polypeptide(L)'
;MKTFYMKKSLIGVILVFSLIVTTVSPAVSETDKEKDIKKLLEVSGILSQLSYMQDTLLNSISMMISGTFPEVPDEFWKEFNQLIGESEMDDLVQRILPVYEKHMSHETVKKLIEMFETPFWQEWKEKMPQISREAGIIGSEWGKDISQSEAFNKKLEALVTKYDLEKLNQKK
;
A
#
# COMPACT_ATOMS: atom_id res chain seq x y z
N MET A 1 21.88 -69.97 -51.61
CA MET A 1 22.77 -70.80 -50.77
C MET A 1 22.71 -70.26 -49.35
N LYS A 2 22.28 -71.10 -48.40
CA LYS A 2 22.32 -70.99 -46.92
C LYS A 2 21.66 -69.81 -46.20
N THR A 3 20.47 -70.14 -45.66
CA THR A 3 19.94 -69.75 -44.36
C THR A 3 20.94 -69.99 -43.21
N PHE A 4 20.93 -69.16 -42.15
CA PHE A 4 21.10 -69.66 -40.79
C PHE A 4 20.54 -68.70 -39.73
N TYR A 5 19.67 -69.25 -38.90
CA TYR A 5 19.05 -68.69 -37.69
C TYR A 5 19.94 -68.99 -36.46
N MET A 6 19.70 -68.26 -35.37
CA MET A 6 19.81 -68.72 -33.97
C MET A 6 21.09 -68.39 -33.17
N LYS A 7 20.92 -67.61 -32.09
CA LYS A 7 21.13 -68.13 -30.73
C LYS A 7 20.38 -67.30 -29.67
N LYS A 8 19.58 -68.02 -28.88
CA LYS A 8 18.91 -67.59 -27.64
C LYS A 8 19.94 -67.47 -26.50
N SER A 9 19.82 -66.45 -25.66
CA SER A 9 20.17 -66.48 -24.22
C SER A 9 19.54 -65.23 -23.58
N LEU A 10 18.41 -65.38 -22.88
CA LEU A 10 18.27 -65.56 -21.43
C LEU A 10 18.66 -64.33 -20.58
N ILE A 11 17.61 -63.73 -19.98
CA ILE A 11 17.54 -63.18 -18.62
C ILE A 11 18.30 -61.87 -18.36
N GLY A 12 17.50 -60.82 -18.09
CA GLY A 12 17.96 -59.55 -17.53
C GLY A 12 16.78 -58.63 -17.23
N VAL A 13 15.91 -59.03 -16.31
CA VAL A 13 14.88 -58.16 -15.72
C VAL A 13 15.59 -57.05 -14.95
N ILE A 14 15.54 -55.81 -15.44
CA ILE A 14 15.61 -54.61 -14.60
C ILE A 14 14.60 -53.60 -15.18
N LEU A 15 13.35 -53.72 -14.71
CA LEU A 15 12.36 -52.64 -14.76
C LEU A 15 12.86 -51.50 -13.86
N VAL A 16 13.57 -50.54 -14.44
CA VAL A 16 13.80 -49.25 -13.78
C VAL A 16 12.49 -48.46 -13.89
N PHE A 17 11.63 -48.65 -12.89
CA PHE A 17 10.47 -47.80 -12.68
C PHE A 17 10.99 -46.45 -12.17
N SER A 18 11.40 -45.58 -13.10
CA SER A 18 11.74 -44.19 -12.78
C SER A 18 10.45 -43.49 -12.36
N LEU A 19 10.23 -43.44 -11.05
CA LEU A 19 9.18 -42.65 -10.42
C LEU A 19 9.49 -41.17 -10.70
N ILE A 20 8.93 -40.64 -11.78
CA ILE A 20 8.87 -39.21 -12.01
C ILE A 20 7.89 -38.68 -10.96
N VAL A 21 8.44 -38.24 -9.82
CA VAL A 21 7.70 -37.40 -8.88
C VAL A 21 7.60 -36.04 -9.55
N THR A 22 6.58 -35.83 -10.38
CA THR A 22 6.16 -34.49 -10.74
C THR A 22 5.66 -33.84 -9.46
N THR A 23 6.48 -32.96 -8.87
CA THR A 23 5.99 -31.98 -7.90
C THR A 23 5.03 -31.08 -8.64
N VAL A 24 3.75 -31.47 -8.65
CA VAL A 24 2.66 -30.54 -8.93
C VAL A 24 2.70 -29.51 -7.80
N SER A 25 3.33 -28.37 -8.06
CA SER A 25 3.09 -27.18 -7.25
C SER A 25 1.58 -26.97 -7.27
N PRO A 26 0.87 -26.96 -6.12
CA PRO A 26 -0.52 -26.58 -6.14
C PRO A 26 -0.56 -25.17 -6.72
N ALA A 27 -1.21 -25.01 -7.88
CA ALA A 27 -1.67 -23.70 -8.29
C ALA A 27 -2.52 -23.21 -7.13
N VAL A 28 -2.05 -22.19 -6.41
CA VAL A 28 -2.76 -21.61 -5.28
C VAL A 28 -4.05 -21.05 -5.87
N SER A 29 -5.13 -21.82 -5.71
CA SER A 29 -6.45 -21.39 -6.14
C SER A 29 -6.89 -20.29 -5.18
N GLU A 30 -7.23 -19.13 -5.73
CA GLU A 30 -7.71 -17.99 -4.96
C GLU A 30 -8.89 -18.39 -4.06
N THR A 31 -8.78 -18.14 -2.76
CA THR A 31 -9.83 -18.48 -1.79
C THR A 31 -10.98 -17.46 -1.82
N ASP A 32 -12.18 -17.86 -1.39
CA ASP A 32 -13.30 -16.91 -1.24
C ASP A 32 -12.97 -15.78 -0.26
N LYS A 33 -12.11 -16.05 0.74
CA LYS A 33 -11.65 -15.04 1.68
C LYS A 33 -10.70 -14.05 1.01
N GLU A 34 -9.79 -14.50 0.15
CA GLU A 34 -8.89 -13.62 -0.61
C GLU A 34 -9.68 -12.69 -1.54
N LYS A 35 -10.70 -13.21 -2.24
CA LYS A 35 -11.59 -12.40 -3.08
C LYS A 35 -12.28 -11.31 -2.28
N ASP A 36 -12.84 -11.67 -1.13
CA ASP A 36 -13.51 -10.70 -0.25
C ASP A 36 -12.50 -9.70 0.34
N ILE A 37 -11.27 -10.11 0.66
CA ILE A 37 -10.21 -9.16 1.08
C ILE A 37 -9.88 -8.19 -0.05
N LYS A 38 -9.71 -8.66 -1.30
CA LYS A 38 -9.49 -7.77 -2.45
C LYS A 38 -10.63 -6.76 -2.58
N LYS A 39 -11.87 -7.23 -2.46
CA LYS A 39 -13.05 -6.37 -2.47
C LYS A 39 -13.02 -5.35 -1.33
N LEU A 40 -12.66 -5.78 -0.12
CA LEU A 40 -12.49 -4.91 1.03
C LEU A 40 -11.47 -3.80 0.77
N LEU A 41 -10.30 -4.12 0.20
CA LEU A 41 -9.28 -3.12 -0.16
C LEU A 41 -9.81 -2.10 -1.17
N GLU A 42 -10.63 -2.53 -2.11
CA GLU A 42 -11.29 -1.66 -3.10
C GLU A 42 -12.31 -0.72 -2.43
N VAL A 43 -13.31 -1.27 -1.74
CA VAL A 43 -14.45 -0.47 -1.22
C VAL A 43 -14.06 0.43 -0.04
N SER A 44 -13.03 0.03 0.71
CA SER A 44 -12.45 0.87 1.78
C SER A 44 -11.63 2.04 1.24
N GLY A 45 -11.29 2.05 -0.05
CA GLY A 45 -10.44 3.08 -0.68
C GLY A 45 -8.93 2.85 -0.50
N ILE A 46 -8.52 1.72 0.07
CA ILE A 46 -7.09 1.40 0.25
C ILE A 46 -6.40 1.25 -1.11
N LEU A 47 -7.04 0.64 -2.11
CA LEU A 47 -6.46 0.55 -3.46
C LEU A 47 -6.19 1.94 -4.06
N SER A 48 -7.13 2.88 -3.91
CA SER A 48 -6.93 4.27 -4.35
C SER A 48 -5.77 4.95 -3.61
N GLN A 49 -5.60 4.66 -2.32
CA GLN A 49 -4.47 5.15 -1.54
C GLN A 49 -3.13 4.57 -2.03
N LEU A 50 -3.10 3.29 -2.42
CA LEU A 50 -1.91 2.67 -2.99
C LEU A 50 -1.55 3.29 -4.35
N SER A 51 -2.53 3.60 -5.20
CA SER A 51 -2.30 4.34 -6.45
C SER A 51 -1.72 5.73 -6.19
N TYR A 52 -2.23 6.46 -5.20
CA TYR A 52 -1.65 7.75 -4.81
C TYR A 52 -0.19 7.62 -4.31
N MET A 53 0.13 6.53 -3.60
CA MET A 53 1.51 6.24 -3.17
C MET A 53 2.42 5.96 -4.36
N GLN A 54 1.95 5.25 -5.38
CA GLN A 54 2.66 5.05 -6.64
C GLN A 54 2.97 6.39 -7.30
N ASP A 55 1.99 7.28 -7.44
CA ASP A 55 2.20 8.61 -8.02
C ASP A 55 3.24 9.41 -7.23
N THR A 56 3.16 9.35 -5.90
CA THR A 56 4.12 10.01 -5.00
C THR A 56 5.53 9.46 -5.19
N LEU A 57 5.69 8.15 -5.35
CA LEU A 57 6.97 7.50 -5.61
C LEU A 57 7.57 7.94 -6.95
N LEU A 58 6.77 7.89 -8.02
CA LEU A 58 7.21 8.32 -9.36
C LEU A 58 7.60 9.80 -9.37
N ASN A 59 6.81 10.67 -8.73
CA ASN A 59 7.14 12.09 -8.59
C ASN A 59 8.46 12.31 -7.84
N SER A 60 8.70 11.57 -6.77
CA SER A 60 9.95 11.63 -6.01
C SER A 60 11.17 11.24 -6.86
N ILE A 61 11.05 10.15 -7.63
CA ILE A 61 12.12 9.70 -8.53
C ILE A 61 12.30 10.69 -9.69
N SER A 62 11.22 11.25 -10.24
CA SER A 62 11.29 12.28 -11.30
C SER A 62 12.06 13.52 -10.85
N MET A 63 11.85 13.98 -9.61
CA MET A 63 12.63 15.10 -9.04
C MET A 63 14.12 14.75 -8.92
N MET A 64 14.44 13.52 -8.52
CA MET A 64 15.84 13.04 -8.43
C MET A 64 16.52 13.01 -9.81
N ILE A 65 15.81 12.49 -10.82
CA ILE A 65 16.29 12.44 -12.21
C ILE A 65 16.51 13.86 -12.73
N SER A 66 15.53 14.74 -12.59
CA SER A 66 15.61 16.14 -13.06
C SER A 66 16.71 16.93 -12.36
N GLY A 67 17.02 16.61 -11.10
CA GLY A 67 18.14 17.21 -10.38
C GLY A 67 19.52 16.71 -10.83
N THR A 68 19.59 15.52 -11.43
CA THR A 68 20.84 14.89 -11.89
C THR A 68 21.10 15.14 -13.37
N PHE A 69 20.05 15.16 -14.18
CA PHE A 69 20.09 15.32 -15.63
C PHE A 69 19.39 16.62 -16.03
N PRO A 70 20.14 17.66 -16.45
CA PRO A 70 19.59 18.98 -16.75
C PRO A 70 18.61 19.02 -17.93
N GLU A 71 18.77 18.11 -18.90
CA GLU A 71 17.92 17.99 -20.08
C GLU A 71 17.49 16.53 -20.23
N VAL A 72 16.19 16.28 -20.15
CA VAL A 72 15.58 14.95 -20.27
C VAL A 72 14.48 15.04 -21.33
N PRO A 73 14.51 14.23 -22.40
CA PRO A 73 13.48 14.26 -23.45
C PRO A 73 12.09 13.91 -22.93
N ASP A 74 11.05 14.45 -23.56
CA ASP A 74 9.65 14.16 -23.20
C ASP A 74 9.30 12.67 -23.37
N GLU A 75 9.91 12.00 -24.35
CA GLU A 75 9.76 10.56 -24.58
C GLU A 75 10.19 9.73 -23.36
N PHE A 76 11.25 10.15 -22.66
CA PHE A 76 11.68 9.50 -21.43
C PHE A 76 10.60 9.56 -20.37
N TRP A 77 9.98 10.73 -20.16
CA TRP A 77 8.92 10.89 -19.16
C TRP A 77 7.68 10.09 -19.47
N LYS A 78 7.37 9.92 -20.76
CA LYS A 78 6.27 9.06 -21.21
C LYS A 78 6.49 7.60 -20.80
N GLU A 79 7.69 7.06 -21.02
CA GLU A 79 8.05 5.69 -20.62
C GLU A 79 8.20 5.56 -19.10
N PHE A 80 8.79 6.57 -18.45
CA PHE A 80 8.99 6.62 -17.01
C PHE A 80 7.68 6.49 -16.22
N ASN A 81 6.64 7.22 -16.64
CA ASN A 81 5.33 7.19 -15.99
C ASN A 81 4.62 5.83 -16.15
N GLN A 82 5.15 4.93 -16.97
CA GLN A 82 4.63 3.57 -17.20
C GLN A 82 5.44 2.49 -16.47
N LEU A 83 6.49 2.86 -15.73
CA LEU A 83 7.37 1.91 -15.04
C LEU A 83 6.69 1.12 -13.92
N ILE A 84 5.63 1.68 -13.34
CA ILE A 84 4.78 0.98 -12.38
C ILE A 84 3.43 0.85 -13.05
N GLY A 85 3.12 -0.36 -13.51
CA GLY A 85 1.87 -0.69 -14.18
C GLY A 85 0.98 -1.55 -13.30
N GLU A 86 -0.03 -2.15 -13.94
CA GLU A 86 -0.96 -3.07 -13.27
C GLU A 86 -0.24 -4.26 -12.65
N SER A 87 0.81 -4.80 -13.29
CA SER A 87 1.55 -5.96 -12.78
C SER A 87 2.26 -5.70 -11.46
N GLU A 88 2.90 -4.54 -11.31
CA GLU A 88 3.60 -4.16 -10.07
C GLU A 88 2.59 -3.88 -8.95
N MET A 89 1.45 -3.29 -9.29
CA MET A 89 0.37 -3.04 -8.34
C MET A 89 -0.31 -4.34 -7.90
N ASP A 90 -0.49 -5.29 -8.81
CA ASP A 90 -0.99 -6.62 -8.49
C ASP A 90 -0.02 -7.38 -7.58
N ASP A 91 1.28 -7.34 -7.84
CA ASP A 91 2.30 -7.92 -6.94
C ASP A 91 2.22 -7.31 -5.54
N LEU A 92 2.06 -5.99 -5.43
CA LEU A 92 1.87 -5.31 -4.15
C LEU A 92 0.61 -5.80 -3.43
N VAL A 93 -0.52 -5.89 -4.13
CA VAL A 93 -1.77 -6.41 -3.57
C VAL A 93 -1.59 -7.84 -3.08
N GLN A 94 -0.97 -8.72 -3.87
CA GLN A 94 -0.70 -10.11 -3.50
C GLN A 94 0.18 -10.24 -2.25
N ARG A 95 1.11 -9.31 -2.01
CA ARG A 95 1.90 -9.26 -0.78
C ARG A 95 1.09 -8.79 0.44
N ILE A 96 0.05 -7.99 0.23
CA ILE A 96 -0.82 -7.47 1.29
C ILE A 96 -1.85 -8.50 1.73
N LEU A 97 -2.38 -9.33 0.82
CA LEU A 97 -3.45 -10.30 1.14
C LEU A 97 -3.15 -11.19 2.36
N PRO A 98 -1.96 -11.82 2.50
CA PRO A 98 -1.66 -12.69 3.63
C PRO A 98 -1.70 -11.97 4.99
N VAL A 99 -1.46 -10.66 5.01
CA VAL A 99 -1.55 -9.84 6.24
C VAL A 99 -3.01 -9.79 6.71
N TYR A 100 -3.94 -9.51 5.81
CA TYR A 100 -5.37 -9.50 6.13
C TYR A 100 -5.89 -10.90 6.45
N GLU A 101 -5.45 -11.91 5.70
CA GLU A 101 -5.82 -13.30 5.97
C GLU A 101 -5.45 -13.75 7.38
N LYS A 102 -4.25 -13.37 7.83
CA LYS A 102 -3.73 -13.71 9.16
C LYS A 102 -4.49 -12.99 10.29
N HIS A 103 -4.92 -11.76 10.06
CA HIS A 103 -5.40 -10.88 11.14
C HIS A 103 -6.91 -10.66 11.17
N MET A 104 -7.65 -11.05 10.13
CA MET A 104 -9.11 -10.87 10.09
C MET A 104 -9.84 -12.18 9.83
N SER A 105 -10.98 -12.36 10.49
CA SER A 105 -11.90 -13.45 10.15
C SER A 105 -12.62 -13.12 8.83
N HIS A 106 -13.03 -14.16 8.09
CA HIS A 106 -13.78 -13.95 6.85
C HIS A 106 -15.13 -13.25 7.10
N GLU A 107 -15.79 -13.55 8.22
CA GLU A 107 -17.02 -12.87 8.64
C GLU A 107 -16.81 -11.38 8.88
N THR A 108 -15.72 -11.00 9.55
CA THR A 108 -15.34 -9.59 9.75
C THR A 108 -15.13 -8.88 8.41
N VAL A 109 -14.41 -9.52 7.47
CA VAL A 109 -14.18 -8.97 6.13
C VAL A 109 -15.52 -8.67 5.44
N LYS A 110 -16.46 -9.62 5.44
CA LYS A 110 -17.79 -9.44 4.84
C LYS A 110 -18.57 -8.28 5.46
N LYS A 111 -18.61 -8.18 6.79
CA LYS A 111 -19.29 -7.08 7.49
C LYS A 111 -18.69 -5.72 7.18
N LEU A 112 -17.36 -5.64 7.02
CA LEU A 112 -16.69 -4.40 6.65
C LEU A 112 -17.03 -4.00 5.21
N ILE A 113 -17.10 -4.95 4.28
CA ILE A 113 -17.55 -4.69 2.90
C ILE A 113 -18.96 -4.11 2.91
N GLU A 114 -19.90 -4.78 3.60
CA GLU A 114 -21.29 -4.30 3.72
C GLU A 114 -21.36 -2.87 4.25
N MET A 115 -20.59 -2.57 5.31
CA MET A 115 -20.52 -1.22 5.88
C MET A 115 -19.98 -0.20 4.87
N PHE A 116 -18.87 -0.52 4.20
CA PHE A 116 -18.22 0.39 3.25
C PHE A 116 -19.05 0.63 1.98
N GLU A 117 -19.93 -0.30 1.61
CA GLU A 117 -20.82 -0.14 0.46
C GLU A 117 -22.13 0.61 0.80
N THR A 118 -22.35 0.96 2.08
CA THR A 118 -23.55 1.73 2.44
C THR A 118 -23.52 3.17 1.92
N PRO A 119 -24.68 3.75 1.55
CA PRO A 119 -24.75 5.14 1.08
C PRO A 119 -24.22 6.17 2.09
N PHE A 120 -24.48 5.96 3.39
CA PHE A 120 -24.01 6.90 4.42
C PHE A 120 -22.47 6.89 4.54
N TRP A 121 -21.83 5.74 4.34
CA TRP A 121 -20.37 5.66 4.35
C TRP A 121 -19.76 6.35 3.13
N GLN A 122 -20.36 6.18 1.94
CA GLN A 122 -19.91 6.88 0.74
C GLN A 122 -20.05 8.40 0.90
N GLU A 123 -21.18 8.88 1.42
CA GLU A 123 -21.37 10.30 1.74
C GLU A 123 -20.29 10.80 2.71
N TRP A 124 -20.04 10.06 3.80
CA TRP A 124 -18.99 10.41 4.75
C TRP A 124 -17.63 10.51 4.06
N LYS A 125 -17.23 9.50 3.27
CA LYS A 125 -15.95 9.47 2.55
C LYS A 125 -15.79 10.66 1.60
N GLU A 126 -16.84 11.02 0.87
CA GLU A 126 -16.82 12.14 -0.08
C GLU A 126 -16.77 13.51 0.63
N LYS A 127 -17.51 13.67 1.73
CA LYS A 127 -17.67 14.97 2.40
C LYS A 127 -16.56 15.26 3.41
N MET A 128 -16.00 14.24 4.05
CA MET A 128 -15.03 14.44 5.12
C MET A 128 -13.79 15.24 4.73
N PRO A 129 -13.16 15.06 3.55
CA PRO A 129 -12.02 15.89 3.15
C PRO A 129 -12.36 17.39 3.09
N GLN A 130 -13.56 17.73 2.63
CA GLN A 130 -14.04 19.12 2.60
C GLN A 130 -14.30 19.63 4.01
N ILE A 131 -15.04 18.86 4.83
CA ILE A 131 -15.33 19.20 6.22
C ILE A 131 -14.05 19.43 7.02
N SER A 132 -13.05 18.54 6.88
CA SER A 132 -11.76 18.67 7.55
C SER A 132 -11.01 19.93 7.11
N ARG A 133 -11.09 20.32 5.84
CA ARG A 133 -10.47 21.54 5.33
C ARG A 133 -11.13 22.79 5.93
N GLU A 134 -12.45 22.86 5.91
CA GLU A 134 -13.21 23.99 6.45
C GLU A 134 -13.02 24.10 7.97
N ALA A 135 -13.14 23.00 8.69
CA ALA A 135 -12.88 22.95 10.14
C ALA A 135 -11.44 23.36 10.48
N GLY A 136 -10.47 22.98 9.65
CA GLY A 136 -9.07 23.36 9.80
C GLY A 136 -8.86 24.88 9.68
N ILE A 137 -9.54 25.54 8.74
CA ILE A 137 -9.50 27.00 8.58
C ILE A 137 -10.02 27.69 9.85
N ILE A 138 -11.19 27.27 10.33
CA ILE A 138 -11.80 27.81 11.55
C ILE A 138 -10.87 27.61 12.76
N GLY A 139 -10.26 26.42 12.88
CA GLY A 139 -9.29 26.14 13.95
C GLY A 139 -8.06 27.05 13.89
N SER A 140 -7.57 27.35 12.68
CA SER A 140 -6.46 28.28 12.48
C SER A 140 -6.83 29.72 12.85
N GLU A 141 -8.04 30.16 12.49
CA GLU A 141 -8.56 31.48 12.85
C GLU A 141 -8.69 31.62 14.36
N TRP A 142 -9.33 30.65 15.01
CA TRP A 142 -9.44 30.60 16.47
C TRP A 142 -8.06 30.62 17.15
N GLY A 143 -7.09 29.86 16.63
CA GLY A 143 -5.73 29.83 17.17
C GLY A 143 -5.05 31.20 17.09
N LYS A 144 -5.22 31.90 15.96
CA LYS A 144 -4.74 33.28 15.80
C LYS A 144 -5.41 34.20 16.81
N ASP A 145 -6.73 34.17 16.94
CA ASP A 145 -7.49 35.02 17.86
C ASP A 145 -7.05 34.82 19.32
N ILE A 146 -6.88 33.57 19.76
CA ILE A 146 -6.40 33.26 21.12
C ILE A 146 -4.99 33.79 21.34
N SER A 147 -4.06 33.57 20.39
CA SER A 147 -2.67 34.04 20.53
C SER A 147 -2.54 35.56 20.58
N GLN A 148 -3.50 36.28 20.01
CA GLN A 148 -3.55 37.74 20.02
C GLN A 148 -4.37 38.30 21.19
N SER A 149 -5.07 37.44 21.95
CA SER A 149 -5.93 37.88 23.04
C SER A 149 -5.14 38.35 24.26
N GLU A 150 -5.60 39.45 24.85
CA GLU A 150 -4.99 40.02 26.06
C GLU A 150 -4.99 39.00 27.23
N ALA A 151 -6.07 38.24 27.39
CA ALA A 151 -6.20 37.27 28.47
C ALA A 151 -5.18 36.12 28.34
N PHE A 152 -4.92 35.65 27.11
CA PHE A 152 -3.88 34.65 26.87
C PHE A 152 -2.49 35.22 27.12
N ASN A 153 -2.19 36.40 26.57
CA ASN A 153 -0.89 37.04 26.72
C ASN A 153 -0.56 37.34 28.19
N LYS A 154 -1.54 37.81 28.98
CA LYS A 154 -1.36 37.98 30.44
C LYS A 154 -1.02 36.68 31.16
N LYS A 155 -1.67 35.57 30.80
CA LYS A 155 -1.36 34.25 31.38
C LYS A 155 0.03 33.78 30.96
N LEU A 156 0.42 34.02 29.71
CA LEU A 156 1.73 33.68 29.18
C LEU A 156 2.83 34.48 29.89
N GLU A 157 2.68 35.79 30.03
CA GLU A 157 3.61 36.67 30.78
C GLU A 157 3.74 36.25 32.25
N ALA A 158 2.63 35.87 32.89
CA ALA A 158 2.65 35.35 34.25
C ALA A 158 3.47 34.05 34.35
N LEU A 159 3.39 33.17 33.35
CA LEU A 159 4.23 31.97 33.27
C LEU A 159 5.71 32.32 33.03
N VAL A 160 6.00 33.22 32.10
CA VAL A 160 7.38 33.70 31.81
C VAL A 160 8.03 34.23 33.08
N THR A 161 7.31 35.06 33.84
CA THR A 161 7.77 35.60 35.12
C THR A 161 7.91 34.52 36.19
N LYS A 162 6.90 33.67 36.37
CA LYS A 162 6.90 32.62 37.41
C LYS A 162 8.10 31.67 37.30
N TYR A 163 8.56 31.40 36.08
CA TYR A 163 9.68 30.50 35.82
C TYR A 163 10.99 31.24 35.54
N ASP A 164 11.05 32.56 35.73
CA ASP A 164 12.22 33.40 35.47
C ASP A 164 12.86 33.12 34.08
N LEU A 165 12.03 32.88 33.06
CA LEU A 165 12.52 32.40 31.76
C LEU A 165 13.49 33.38 31.11
N GLU A 166 13.31 34.69 31.31
CA GLU A 166 14.25 35.71 30.82
C GLU A 166 15.64 35.53 31.45
N LYS A 167 15.72 35.37 32.78
CA LYS A 167 16.97 35.19 33.50
C LYS A 167 17.66 33.86 33.17
N LEU A 168 16.88 32.80 33.00
CA LEU A 168 17.39 31.50 32.56
C LEU A 168 18.02 31.54 31.17
N ASN A 169 17.55 32.45 30.29
CA ASN A 169 18.03 32.58 28.92
C ASN A 169 18.93 33.81 28.69
N GLN A 170 19.26 34.59 29.73
CA GLN A 170 20.19 35.72 29.68
C GLN A 170 21.68 35.32 29.48
N LYS A 171 21.96 34.06 29.11
CA LYS A 171 23.32 33.59 28.77
C LYS A 171 23.37 32.87 27.42
N LYS A 172 23.59 33.66 26.37
CA LYS A 172 24.63 33.48 25.35
C LYS A 172 25.16 34.85 24.95
#